data_AF-A0A7C7LVU7-F1
#
_entry.id   AF-A0A7C7LVU7-F1
#
_cell.length_a   1.000
_cell.length_b   1.000
_cell.length_c   1.000
_cell.angle_alpha   90.00
_cell.angle_beta   90.00
_cell.angle_gamma   90.00
#
_symmetry.space_group_name_H-M   'P 1'
#
loop_
_entity.id
_entity.type
_entity.pdbx_description
1 polymer ?
#
loop_
_entity_poly.entity_id
_entity_poly.type
_entity_poly.pdbx_seq_one_letter_code
_entity_poly.pdbx_strand_id
1 'polypeptide(L)'
;MLYRESGQFKTSYKADMAIFPIRQDRWGVIAVLILAAVIVPLGASEHVIVGYLTPFLIWSIAAIGLNILTGYAGQLSLGHGAFMAVGAYSAYNLSARVPDLPLLGVFIIAGLITAAFGVVV
;
A
#
# COMPACT_ATOMS: atom_id res chain seq x y z
N MET A 1 -16.69 -19.44 14.44
CA MET A 1 -16.21 -19.57 13.04
C MET A 1 -17.37 -19.21 12.12
N LEU A 2 -17.24 -18.12 11.35
CA LEU A 2 -18.34 -17.53 10.55
C LEU A 2 -18.77 -18.40 9.35
N TYR A 3 -17.97 -19.40 8.96
CA TYR A 3 -18.23 -20.32 7.85
C TYR A 3 -17.57 -21.68 8.12
N ARG A 4 -18.02 -22.72 7.40
CA ARG A 4 -17.47 -24.08 7.50
C ARG A 4 -16.17 -24.19 6.69
N GLU A 5 -15.12 -24.63 7.35
CA GLU A 5 -13.79 -24.91 6.75
C GLU A 5 -13.70 -26.34 6.19
N SER A 6 -14.64 -27.23 6.56
CA SER A 6 -14.67 -28.62 6.11
C SER A 6 -14.90 -28.72 4.60
N GLY A 7 -13.97 -29.37 3.90
CA GLY A 7 -13.97 -29.54 2.44
C GLY A 7 -13.00 -28.64 1.67
N GLN A 8 -12.27 -27.73 2.33
CA GLN A 8 -11.19 -26.95 1.71
C GLN A 8 -9.83 -27.58 2.00
N PHE A 9 -9.48 -28.57 1.19
CA PHE A 9 -8.19 -29.27 1.33
C PHE A 9 -7.05 -28.46 0.73
N LYS A 10 -5.99 -28.26 1.51
CA LYS A 10 -4.73 -27.67 1.06
C LYS A 10 -3.89 -28.79 0.42
N THR A 11 -3.87 -28.85 -0.91
CA THR A 11 -3.19 -29.93 -1.66
C THR A 11 -1.74 -29.60 -2.04
N SER A 12 -1.27 -28.39 -1.73
CA SER A 12 0.09 -27.92 -2.05
C SER A 12 0.62 -27.00 -0.96
N TYR A 13 1.94 -27.02 -0.73
CA TYR A 13 2.62 -26.10 0.18
C TYR A 13 2.36 -24.63 -0.17
N LYS A 14 2.28 -24.30 -1.46
CA LYS A 14 1.91 -22.95 -1.93
C LYS A 14 0.50 -22.53 -1.51
N ALA A 15 -0.43 -23.49 -1.41
CA ALA A 15 -1.79 -23.23 -0.96
C ALA A 15 -1.87 -23.04 0.56
N ASP A 16 -0.92 -23.61 1.30
CA ASP A 16 -0.81 -23.43 2.75
C ASP A 16 -0.15 -22.09 3.12
N MET A 17 0.80 -21.63 2.32
CA MET A 17 1.45 -20.31 2.47
C MET A 17 0.61 -19.12 1.97
N ALA A 18 -0.60 -19.35 1.45
CA ALA A 18 -1.42 -18.27 0.91
C ALA A 18 -1.89 -17.32 2.03
N ILE A 19 -1.89 -16.02 1.76
CA ILE A 19 -2.35 -14.97 2.70
C ILE A 19 -3.81 -15.19 3.13
N PHE A 20 -4.66 -15.62 2.19
CA PHE A 20 -6.05 -15.99 2.45
C PHE A 20 -6.28 -17.44 1.99
N PRO A 21 -6.02 -18.44 2.85
CA PRO A 21 -6.15 -19.85 2.48
C PRO A 21 -7.61 -20.27 2.30
N ILE A 22 -8.54 -19.59 2.99
CA ILE A 22 -9.98 -19.85 2.92
C ILE A 22 -10.59 -19.01 1.79
N ARG A 23 -11.36 -19.65 0.90
CA ARG A 23 -11.99 -18.96 -0.24
C ARG A 23 -12.97 -17.88 0.21
N GLN A 24 -13.72 -18.12 1.28
CA GLN A 24 -14.71 -17.21 1.84
C GLN A 24 -14.06 -15.93 2.35
N ASP A 25 -12.93 -16.03 3.06
CA ASP A 25 -12.17 -14.88 3.58
C ASP A 25 -11.70 -14.00 2.43
N ARG A 26 -11.16 -14.63 1.37
CA ARG A 26 -10.71 -13.91 0.17
C ARG A 26 -11.85 -13.10 -0.46
N TRP A 27 -13.01 -13.72 -0.65
CA TRP A 27 -14.19 -13.02 -1.18
C TRP A 27 -14.74 -11.97 -0.22
N GLY A 28 -14.68 -12.23 1.09
CA GLY A 28 -15.10 -11.29 2.13
C GLY A 28 -14.23 -10.03 2.13
N VAL A 29 -12.91 -10.18 2.07
CA VAL A 29 -11.97 -9.05 1.98
C VAL A 29 -12.19 -8.26 0.69
N ILE A 30 -12.34 -8.94 -0.45
CA ILE A 30 -12.64 -8.27 -1.73
C ILE A 30 -13.96 -7.49 -1.63
N ALA A 31 -15.00 -8.10 -1.07
CA ALA A 31 -16.29 -7.44 -0.89
C ALA A 31 -16.18 -6.20 0.01
N VAL A 32 -15.43 -6.29 1.11
CA VAL A 32 -15.17 -5.14 2.00
C VAL A 32 -14.40 -4.03 1.29
N LEU A 33 -13.39 -4.37 0.48
CA LEU A 33 -12.62 -3.38 -0.29
C LEU A 33 -13.48 -2.67 -1.35
N ILE A 34 -14.31 -3.43 -2.08
CA ILE A 34 -15.24 -2.86 -3.06
C ILE A 34 -16.27 -1.97 -2.36
N LEU A 35 -16.82 -2.43 -1.23
CA LEU A 35 -17.78 -1.67 -0.45
C LEU A 35 -17.16 -0.36 0.06
N ALA A 36 -15.93 -0.41 0.58
CA ALA A 36 -15.20 0.78 0.99
C ALA A 36 -14.96 1.73 -0.20
N ALA A 37 -14.56 1.22 -1.36
CA ALA A 37 -14.33 2.02 -2.56
C ALA A 37 -15.60 2.73 -3.08
N VAL A 38 -16.80 2.22 -2.79
CA VAL A 38 -18.08 2.84 -3.17
C VAL A 38 -18.63 3.74 -2.07
N ILE A 39 -18.63 3.30 -0.81
CA ILE A 39 -19.21 4.05 0.31
C ILE A 39 -18.38 5.28 0.65
N VAL A 40 -17.05 5.17 0.65
CA VAL A 40 -16.17 6.28 1.00
C VAL A 40 -16.40 7.51 0.13
N PRO A 41 -16.37 7.45 -1.22
CA PRO A 41 -16.59 8.63 -2.05
C PRO A 41 -18.01 9.19 -1.97
N LEU A 42 -19.02 8.36 -1.64
CA LEU A 42 -20.42 8.78 -1.60
C LEU A 42 -20.83 9.34 -0.23
N GLY A 43 -20.17 8.93 0.86
CA GLY A 43 -20.61 9.23 2.23
C GLY A 43 -19.57 9.89 3.13
N ALA A 44 -18.29 9.95 2.75
CA ALA A 44 -17.27 10.58 3.58
C ALA A 44 -17.21 12.09 3.38
N SER A 45 -17.17 12.84 4.48
CA SER A 45 -16.91 14.28 4.44
C SER A 45 -15.43 14.55 4.15
N GLU A 46 -15.14 15.73 3.60
CA GLU A 46 -13.76 16.17 3.34
C GLU A 46 -12.88 16.11 4.61
N HIS A 47 -13.45 16.46 5.76
CA HIS A 47 -12.75 16.37 7.04
C HIS A 47 -12.32 14.94 7.37
N VAL A 48 -13.17 13.94 7.09
CA VAL A 48 -12.84 12.53 7.32
C VAL A 48 -11.76 12.06 6.35
N ILE A 49 -11.88 12.44 5.08
CA ILE A 49 -10.95 12.05 4.02
C ILE A 49 -9.55 12.62 4.29
N VAL A 50 -9.46 13.93 4.53
CA VAL A 50 -8.18 14.62 4.71
C VAL A 50 -7.61 14.37 6.10
N GLY A 51 -8.44 14.39 7.14
CA GLY A 51 -8.00 14.28 8.54
C GLY A 51 -7.62 12.87 8.96
N TYR A 52 -8.26 11.84 8.41
CA TYR A 52 -8.07 10.46 8.87
C TYR A 52 -7.69 9.50 7.75
N LEU A 53 -8.48 9.46 6.67
CA LEU A 53 -8.31 8.42 5.65
C LEU A 53 -7.00 8.57 4.88
N THR A 54 -6.64 9.80 4.50
CA THR A 54 -5.42 10.08 3.76
C THR A 54 -4.16 9.75 4.59
N PRO A 55 -4.02 10.24 5.85
CA PRO A 55 -2.93 9.81 6.73
C PRO A 55 -2.90 8.30 6.95
N PHE A 56 -4.07 7.66 7.14
CA PHE A 56 -4.15 6.22 7.33
C PHE A 56 -3.57 5.45 6.13
N LEU A 57 -3.92 5.84 4.90
CA LEU A 57 -3.40 5.22 3.68
C LEU A 57 -1.90 5.46 3.52
N ILE A 58 -1.44 6.69 3.80
CA ILE A 58 -0.02 7.04 3.77
C ILE A 58 0.79 6.17 4.73
N TRP A 59 0.34 6.07 5.99
CA TRP A 59 1.02 5.25 7.00
C TRP A 59 0.93 3.75 6.71
N SER A 60 -0.16 3.30 6.08
CA SER A 60 -0.28 1.90 5.64
C SER A 60 0.77 1.54 4.58
N ILE A 61 0.97 2.41 3.58
CA ILE A 61 2.00 2.22 2.55
C ILE A 61 3.40 2.27 3.17
N ALA A 62 3.65 3.22 4.08
CA ALA A 62 4.91 3.31 4.82
C ALA A 62 5.19 2.03 5.61
N ALA A 63 4.22 1.52 6.37
CA ALA A 63 4.33 0.29 7.14
C ALA A 63 4.61 -0.94 6.26
N ILE A 64 3.96 -1.05 5.10
CA ILE A 64 4.22 -2.13 4.14
C ILE A 64 5.64 -2.02 3.59
N GLY A 65 6.09 -0.83 3.18
CA GLY A 65 7.45 -0.62 2.68
C GLY A 65 8.50 -0.97 3.74
N LEU A 66 8.27 -0.58 5.00
CA LEU A 66 9.14 -0.94 6.10
C LEU A 66 9.13 -2.45 6.37
N ASN A 67 7.97 -3.11 6.34
CA ASN A 67 7.84 -4.56 6.52
C ASN A 67 8.57 -5.35 5.43
N ILE A 68 8.56 -4.87 4.18
CA ILE A 68 9.35 -5.47 3.09
C ILE A 68 10.85 -5.37 3.42
N LEU A 69 11.31 -4.21 3.85
CA LEU A 69 12.72 -3.97 4.12
C LEU A 69 13.22 -4.74 5.36
N THR A 70 12.51 -4.66 6.48
CA THR A 70 12.92 -5.27 7.75
C THR A 70 12.54 -6.75 7.83
N GLY A 71 11.39 -7.12 7.28
CA GLY A 71 10.85 -8.47 7.37
C GLY A 71 11.41 -9.40 6.28
N TYR A 72 11.37 -8.98 5.01
CA TYR A 72 11.81 -9.83 3.90
C TYR A 72 13.30 -9.69 3.59
N ALA A 73 13.83 -8.47 3.58
CA ALA A 73 15.26 -8.24 3.32
C ALA A 73 16.14 -8.27 4.59
N GLY A 74 15.54 -8.20 5.78
CA GLY A 74 16.27 -8.25 7.06
C GLY A 74 17.09 -6.98 7.37
N GLN A 75 16.83 -5.87 6.68
CA GLN A 75 17.59 -4.63 6.81
C GLN A 75 16.92 -3.66 7.79
N LEU A 76 17.72 -3.02 8.66
CA LEU A 76 17.23 -1.96 9.54
C LEU A 76 17.10 -0.65 8.75
N SER A 77 15.92 -0.01 8.79
CA SER A 77 15.69 1.28 8.12
C SER A 77 15.78 2.45 9.10
N LEU A 78 16.98 3.03 9.25
CA LEU A 78 17.20 4.20 10.10
C LEU A 78 16.66 5.51 9.49
N GLY A 79 16.42 5.52 8.17
CA GLY A 79 16.02 6.70 7.40
C GLY A 79 14.65 6.60 6.73
N HIS A 80 13.77 5.67 7.13
CA HIS A 80 12.50 5.40 6.44
C HIS A 80 11.66 6.65 6.18
N GLY A 81 11.51 7.53 7.18
CA GLY A 81 10.80 8.80 7.03
C GLY A 81 11.47 9.79 6.07
N ALA A 82 12.81 9.78 6.00
CA ALA A 82 13.54 10.62 5.05
C ALA A 82 13.31 10.16 3.61
N PHE A 83 13.36 8.85 3.34
CA PHE A 83 13.05 8.31 2.02
C PHE A 83 11.61 8.58 1.60
N MET A 84 10.67 8.46 2.54
CA MET A 84 9.27 8.82 2.32
C MET A 84 9.11 10.30 1.96
N ALA A 85 9.79 11.20 2.67
CA ALA A 85 9.77 12.63 2.38
C ALA A 85 10.35 12.95 0.99
N VAL A 86 11.50 12.37 0.64
CA VAL A 86 12.14 12.55 -0.68
C VAL A 86 11.19 12.13 -1.80
N GLY A 87 10.54 10.97 -1.66
CA GLY A 87 9.58 10.47 -2.66
C GLY A 87 8.35 11.36 -2.78
N ALA A 88 7.76 11.77 -1.65
CA ALA A 88 6.59 12.64 -1.64
C ALA A 88 6.86 14.01 -2.27
N TYR A 89 7.98 14.66 -1.91
CA TYR A 89 8.37 15.94 -2.49
C TYR A 89 8.73 15.83 -3.97
N SER A 90 9.33 14.72 -4.39
CA SER A 90 9.63 14.47 -5.81
C SER A 90 8.35 14.30 -6.62
N ALA A 91 7.40 13.49 -6.14
CA ALA A 91 6.11 13.30 -6.79
C ALA A 91 5.33 14.62 -6.89
N TYR A 92 5.29 15.40 -5.81
CA TYR A 92 4.63 16.71 -5.78
C TYR A 92 5.26 17.70 -6.77
N ASN A 93 6.59 17.79 -6.82
CA ASN A 93 7.26 18.70 -7.76
C ASN A 93 7.06 18.27 -9.22
N LEU A 94 7.08 16.97 -9.50
CA LEU A 94 6.82 16.45 -10.84
C LEU A 94 5.40 16.76 -11.30
N SER A 95 4.39 16.52 -10.44
CA SER A 95 3.00 16.81 -10.79
C SER A 95 2.74 18.31 -10.92
N ALA A 96 3.38 19.15 -10.10
CA ALA A 96 3.20 20.59 -10.15
C ALA A 96 3.92 21.27 -11.33
N ARG A 97 5.10 20.76 -11.72
CA ARG A 97 5.95 21.40 -12.75
C ARG A 97 5.83 20.76 -14.12
N VAL A 98 5.34 19.52 -14.21
CA VAL A 98 5.15 18.81 -15.48
C VAL A 98 3.72 18.26 -15.54
N PRO A 99 2.73 19.13 -15.84
CA PRO A 99 1.31 18.76 -15.77
C PRO A 99 0.91 17.66 -16.78
N ASP A 100 1.62 17.58 -17.91
CA ASP A 100 1.36 16.60 -18.97
C ASP A 100 1.81 15.18 -18.61
N LEU A 101 2.53 15.02 -17.49
CA LEU A 101 3.07 13.73 -17.08
C LEU A 101 1.97 12.90 -16.42
N PRO A 102 1.68 11.68 -16.92
CA PRO A 102 0.63 10.84 -16.35
C PRO A 102 0.97 10.46 -14.91
N LEU A 103 -0.05 10.32 -14.06
CA LEU A 103 0.11 10.01 -12.63
C LEU A 103 1.04 8.82 -12.37
N LEU A 104 0.93 7.77 -13.19
CA LEU A 104 1.75 6.58 -13.07
C LEU A 104 3.23 6.87 -13.39
N GLY A 105 3.49 7.76 -14.37
CA GLY A 105 4.82 8.26 -14.66
C GLY A 105 5.40 9.08 -13.50
N VAL A 106 4.58 9.91 -12.85
CA VAL A 106 5.00 10.70 -11.68
C VAL A 106 5.48 9.78 -10.56
N PHE A 107 4.70 8.73 -10.25
CA PHE A 107 5.08 7.78 -9.20
C PHE A 107 6.33 6.97 -9.52
N ILE A 108 6.49 6.52 -10.78
CA ILE A 108 7.70 5.79 -11.18
C ILE A 108 8.94 6.68 -11.05
N ILE A 109 8.89 7.89 -11.61
CA ILE A 109 10.05 8.79 -11.59
C ILE A 109 10.37 9.22 -10.16
N ALA A 110 9.35 9.55 -9.34
CA ALA A 110 9.55 9.86 -7.94
C ALA A 110 10.19 8.69 -7.17
N GLY A 111 9.74 7.46 -7.43
CA GLY A 111 10.33 6.25 -6.85
C GLY A 111 11.79 6.05 -7.26
N LEU A 112 12.13 6.30 -8.53
CA LEU A 112 13.51 6.24 -9.02
C LEU A 112 14.40 7.31 -8.38
N ILE A 113 13.88 8.52 -8.15
CA ILE A 113 14.60 9.59 -7.44
C ILE A 113 14.90 9.16 -6.00
N THR A 114 13.90 8.61 -5.29
CA THR A 114 14.10 8.09 -3.94
C THR A 114 15.10 6.94 -3.91
N ALA A 115 15.04 6.02 -4.88
CA ALA A 115 15.98 4.91 -5.00
C ALA A 115 17.42 5.40 -5.24
N ALA A 116 17.59 6.37 -6.14
CA ALA A 116 18.90 6.98 -6.40
C ALA A 116 19.46 7.64 -5.13
N PHE A 117 18.63 8.35 -4.37
CA PHE A 117 19.04 8.91 -3.08
C PHE A 117 19.46 7.83 -2.08
N GLY A 118 18.73 6.70 -2.05
CA GLY A 118 19.08 5.55 -1.22
C GLY A 118 20.36 4.81 -1.63
N VAL A 119 20.84 4.96 -2.87
CA VAL A 119 22.16 4.42 -3.29
C VAL A 119 23.30 5.31 -2.83
N VAL A 120 23.05 6.61 -2.70
CA VAL A 120 24.08 7.60 -2.32
C VAL A 120 24.40 7.57 -0.82
N VAL A 121 23.43 7.16 0.01
CA VAL A 121 23.51 7.13 1.48
C VAL A 121 23.81 5.73 1.98
#